data_AF-A0A0D0BQE2-F1
#
_entry.id   AF-A0A0D0BQE2-F1
#
_cell.length_a   1.000
_cell.length_b   1.000
_cell.length_c   1.000
_cell.angle_alpha   90.00
_cell.angle_beta   90.00
_cell.angle_gamma   90.00
#
_symmetry.space_group_name_H-M   'P 1'
#
loop_
_entity.id
_entity.type
_entity.pdbx_description
1 polymer ?
#
loop_
_entity_poly.entity_id
_entity_poly.type
_entity_poly.pdbx_seq_one_letter_code
_entity_poly.pdbx_strand_id
1 'polypeptide(L)' 'MHRALQSEDIIHAVLEHIKYSSTDLINVAMTCSQLAGPALDILWSEQPSLVPLIMCLPQDTW' A
#
# COMPACT_ATOMS: atom_id res chain seq x y z
N MET A 1 16.24 9.12 -5.84
CA MET A 1 15.97 7.67 -5.94
C MET A 1 16.79 7.06 -7.06
N HIS A 2 17.21 5.80 -6.91
CA HIS A 2 17.90 5.07 -7.98
C HIS A 2 16.97 4.87 -9.19
N ARG A 3 17.49 4.89 -10.42
CA ARG A 3 16.70 4.79 -11.66
C ARG A 3 15.83 3.52 -11.74
N ALA A 4 16.30 2.42 -11.16
CA ALA A 4 15.53 1.17 -11.10
C ALA A 4 14.20 1.34 -10.34
N LEU A 5 14.16 2.17 -9.30
CA LEU A 5 12.96 2.48 -8.52
C LEU A 5 12.04 3.50 -9.21
N GLN A 6 12.35 3.89 -10.46
CA GLN A 6 11.41 4.63 -11.30
C GLN A 6 10.47 3.70 -12.07
N SER A 7 10.81 2.41 -12.15
CA SER A 7 9.91 1.41 -12.71
C SER A 7 8.99 0.86 -11.62
N GLU A 8 7.70 0.96 -11.85
CA GLU A 8 6.68 0.45 -10.95
C GLU A 8 6.74 -1.08 -10.78
N ASP A 9 7.11 -1.81 -11.84
CA ASP A 9 7.29 -3.27 -11.81
C ASP A 9 8.36 -3.70 -10.80
N ILE A 10 9.46 -2.93 -10.73
CA ILE A 10 10.56 -3.21 -9.81
C ILE A 10 10.13 -2.92 -8.37
N ILE A 11 9.37 -1.84 -8.16
CA ILE A 11 8.80 -1.54 -6.85
C ILE A 11 7.88 -2.68 -6.43
N HIS A 12 6.91 -3.07 -7.27
CA HIS A 12 6.00 -4.18 -6.99
C HIS A 12 6.73 -5.48 -6.67
N ALA A 13 7.75 -5.86 -7.46
CA ALA A 13 8.54 -7.06 -7.22
C ALA A 13 9.25 -7.04 -5.86
N VAL A 14 9.74 -5.87 -5.40
CA VAL A 14 10.33 -5.73 -4.07
C VAL A 14 9.26 -5.83 -2.98
N LEU A 15 8.13 -5.15 -3.16
CA LEU A 15 7.06 -5.11 -2.15
C LEU A 15 6.35 -6.46 -1.95
N GLU A 16 6.30 -7.29 -2.99
CA GLU A 16 5.84 -8.69 -2.90
C GLU A 16 6.60 -9.49 -1.82
N HIS A 17 7.87 -9.17 -1.55
CA HIS A 17 8.66 -9.85 -0.52
C HIS A 17 8.25 -9.48 0.91
N ILE A 18 7.51 -8.38 1.08
CA ILE A 18 7.06 -7.89 2.40
C ILE A 18 5.53 -7.86 2.52
N LYS A 19 4.79 -8.43 1.55
CA LYS A 19 3.32 -8.31 1.48
C LYS A 19 2.56 -8.81 2.69
N TYR A 20 3.13 -9.75 3.44
CA TYR A 20 2.51 -10.32 4.63
C TYR A 20 2.67 -9.44 5.89
N SER A 21 3.42 -8.34 5.80
CA SER A 21 3.63 -7.40 6.90
C SER A 21 2.96 -6.07 6.57
N SER A 22 1.73 -5.89 7.07
CA SER A 22 1.00 -4.62 6.93
C SER A 22 1.78 -3.44 7.48
N THR A 23 2.50 -3.63 8.59
CA THR A 23 3.36 -2.60 9.20
C THR A 23 4.46 -2.15 8.25
N ASP A 24 5.13 -3.09 7.56
CA ASP A 24 6.21 -2.74 6.63
C ASP A 24 5.67 -2.03 5.39
N LEU A 25 4.54 -2.48 4.84
CA LEU A 25 3.87 -1.80 3.73
C LEU A 25 3.44 -0.38 4.09
N ILE A 26 2.87 -0.17 5.29
CA ILE A 26 2.52 1.17 5.79
C ILE A 26 3.77 2.03 5.91
N ASN A 27 4.84 1.51 6.50
CA ASN A 27 6.09 2.24 6.65
C ASN A 27 6.65 2.65 5.29
N VAL A 28 6.64 1.74 4.31
CA VAL A 28 7.06 2.03 2.93
C VAL A 28 6.18 3.12 2.31
N ALA A 29 4.86 3.01 2.43
CA ALA A 29 3.94 3.99 1.86
C ALA A 29 4.16 5.40 2.43
N MET A 30 4.55 5.48 3.70
CA MET A 30 4.83 6.74 4.40
C MET A 30 6.21 7.35 4.09
N THR A 31 7.11 6.63 3.40
CA THR A 31 8.44 7.16 3.09
C THR A 31 8.42 8.27 2.03
N CYS A 32 7.68 8.07 0.93
CA CYS A 32 7.59 9.02 -0.17
C CYS A 32 6.44 8.71 -1.13
N SER A 33 6.01 9.71 -1.90
CA SER A 33 4.86 9.63 -2.81
C SER A 33 5.00 8.56 -3.90
N GLN A 34 6.22 8.27 -4.35
CA GLN A 34 6.45 7.28 -5.41
C GLN A 34 6.28 5.84 -4.93
N LEU A 35 6.52 5.58 -3.63
CA LEU A 35 6.31 4.25 -3.03
C LEU A 35 4.91 4.11 -2.42
N ALA A 36 4.23 5.23 -2.15
CA ALA A 36 2.91 5.27 -1.57
C ALA A 36 1.87 4.46 -2.36
N GLY A 37 1.77 4.69 -3.67
CA GLY A 37 0.79 4.00 -4.52
C GLY A 37 0.97 2.47 -4.49
N PRO A 38 2.12 1.94 -4.96
CA PRO A 38 2.35 0.49 -5.02
C PRO A 38 2.25 -0.20 -3.66
N ALA A 39 2.69 0.44 -2.58
CA ALA A 39 2.61 -0.14 -1.24
C ALA A 39 1.17 -0.20 -0.71
N LEU A 40 0.37 0.82 -0.99
CA LEU A 40 -1.06 0.81 -0.66
C LEU A 40 -1.80 -0.22 -1.52
N ASP A 41 -1.51 -0.33 -2.82
CA ASP A 41 -2.16 -1.31 -3.69
C ASP A 41 -1.97 -2.75 -3.17
N ILE A 42 -0.76 -3.11 -2.74
CA ILE A 42 -0.50 -4.43 -2.13
C ILE A 42 -1.19 -4.54 -0.77
N LEU A 43 -1.14 -3.51 0.08
CA LEU A 43 -1.78 -3.51 1.40
C LEU A 43 -3.30 -3.72 1.32
N TRP A 44 -3.92 -3.22 0.25
CA TRP A 44 -5.36 -3.31 0.01
C TRP A 44 -5.76 -4.41 -0.97
N SER A 45 -4.80 -5.18 -1.50
CA SER A 45 -5.04 -6.21 -2.53
C SER A 45 -5.89 -7.38 -2.03
N GLU A 46 -5.70 -7.78 -0.77
CA GLU A 46 -6.50 -8.79 -0.09
C GLU A 46 -7.01 -8.21 1.22
N GLN A 47 -8.32 -7.99 1.32
CA GLN A 47 -8.94 -7.52 2.55
C GLN A 47 -10.01 -8.49 3.04
N PRO A 48 -9.87 -9.07 4.26
CA PRO A 48 -10.82 -10.05 4.77
C PRO A 48 -12.16 -9.43 5.16
N SER A 49 -12.24 -8.10 5.21
CA SER A 49 -13.42 -7.35 5.61
C SER A 49 -13.48 -6.01 4.91
N LEU A 50 -14.70 -5.56 4.59
CA LEU A 50 -14.98 -4.22 4.08
C LEU A 50 -15.08 -3.17 5.20
N VAL A 51 -15.06 -3.58 6.47
CA VAL A 51 -15.18 -2.67 7.62
C VAL A 51 -14.17 -1.51 7.56
N PRO A 52 -12.87 -1.72 7.27
CA PRO A 52 -11.91 -0.61 7.17
C PRO A 52 -12.28 0.41 6.09
N LEU A 53 -12.84 -0.03 4.96
CA LEU A 53 -13.29 0.87 3.90
C LEU A 53 -14.51 1.68 4.33
N ILE A 54 -15.46 1.05 5.05
CA ILE A 54 -16.64 1.73 5.58
C ILE A 54 -16.23 2.77 6.62
N MET A 55 -15.22 2.50 7.46
CA MET A 55 -14.68 3.45 8.44
C MET A 55 -14.01 4.68 7.79
N CYS A 56 -13.64 4.61 6.51
CA CYS A 56 -13.13 5.76 5.76
C CYS A 56 -14.24 6.66 5.19
N LEU A 57 -15.51 6.23 5.26
CA LEU A 57 -16.63 7.04 4.79
C LEU A 57 -16.94 8.19 5.78
N PRO A 58 -17.49 9.32 5.29
CA PRO A 58 -17.98 10.39 6.15
C PRO A 58 -18.97 9.90 7.22
N GLN A 59 -18.96 10.57 8.37
CA GLN A 59 -19.79 10.24 9.54
C GLN A 59 -21.32 10.37 9.34
N ASP A 60 -21.76 10.67 8.14
CA ASP A 60 -23.14 10.80 7.71
C ASP A 60 -23.55 9.67 6.75
N THR A 61 -22.66 8.71 6.51
CA THR A 61 -22.83 7.61 5.53
C THR A 61 -22.54 6.20 6.07
N TRP A 62 -22.29 6.06 7.38
CA TRP A 62 -22.11 4.78 8.09
C TRP A 62 -23.40 4.33 8.78
#